data_AF-A0A8X6GF79-F1
#
_entry.id   AF-A0A8X6GF79-F1
#
_cell.length_a   1.000
_cell.length_b   1.000
_cell.length_c   1.000
_cell.angle_alpha   90.00
_cell.angle_beta   90.00
_cell.angle_gamma   90.00
#
_symmetry.space_group_name_H-M   'P 1'
#
loop_
_entity.id
_entity.type
_entity.pdbx_description
1 polymer ?
#
loop_
_entity_poly.entity_id
_entity_poly.type
_entity_poly.pdbx_seq_one_letter_code
_entity_poly.pdbx_strand_id
1 'polypeptide(L)'
;MDALKTKRKSLRTSFTTTANKLKECLAKKEDAKDGDELRAVKSQLQDKFLRLDEIQNKISSLLLENNETAAEYESDFQAAEDYRDNFLELKSKIETLLNKDFGSFWKVLQSLMW
;
A
#
# COMPACT_ATOMS: atom_id res chain seq x y z
N MET A 1 -17.78 9.46 9.34
CA MET A 1 -16.86 9.34 8.19
C MET A 1 -15.44 9.85 8.50
N ASP A 2 -15.27 11.08 9.01
CA ASP A 2 -13.94 11.69 9.23
C ASP A 2 -13.01 10.90 10.16
N ALA A 3 -13.54 10.31 11.24
CA ALA A 3 -12.74 9.49 12.15
C ALA A 3 -12.11 8.27 11.43
N LEU A 4 -12.83 7.65 10.49
CA LEU A 4 -12.31 6.53 9.70
C LEU A 4 -11.27 7.01 8.68
N LYS A 5 -11.51 8.15 8.02
CA LYS A 5 -10.53 8.77 7.10
C LYS A 5 -9.22 9.12 7.84
N THR A 6 -9.30 9.66 9.05
CA THR A 6 -8.15 9.95 9.93
C THR A 6 -7.42 8.68 10.34
N LYS A 7 -8.14 7.65 10.80
CA LYS A 7 -7.54 6.36 11.18
C LYS A 7 -6.86 5.67 10.00
N ARG A 8 -7.44 5.73 8.80
CA ARG A 8 -6.82 5.24 7.55
C ARG A 8 -5.51 5.96 7.24
N LYS A 9 -5.48 7.30 7.38
CA LYS A 9 -4.27 8.10 7.18
C LYS A 9 -3.15 7.68 8.15
N SER A 10 -3.48 7.53 9.44
CA SER A 10 -2.53 7.05 10.45
C SER A 10 -2.01 5.65 10.16
N LEU A 11 -2.88 4.73 9.72
CA LEU A 11 -2.49 3.36 9.37
C LEU A 11 -1.58 3.34 8.14
N ARG A 12 -1.86 4.16 7.12
CA ARG A 12 -1.00 4.30 5.93
C ARG A 12 0.40 4.76 6.31
N THR A 13 0.53 5.80 7.14
CA THR A 13 1.83 6.27 7.62
C THR A 13 2.59 5.17 8.36
N SER A 14 1.93 4.48 9.29
CA SER A 14 2.57 3.37 10.03
C SER A 14 2.98 2.22 9.13
N PHE A 15 2.13 1.84 8.15
CA PHE A 15 2.44 0.81 7.16
C PHE A 15 3.66 1.18 6.31
N THR A 16 3.73 2.42 5.81
CA THR A 16 4.88 2.91 5.04
C THR A 16 6.17 2.87 5.85
N THR A 17 6.13 3.29 7.13
CA THR A 17 7.30 3.19 8.01
C THR A 17 7.76 1.74 8.20
N THR A 18 6.84 0.81 8.46
CA THR A 18 7.18 -0.62 8.58
C THR A 18 7.69 -1.22 7.28
N ALA A 19 7.14 -0.82 6.13
CA ALA A 19 7.61 -1.25 4.81
C ALA A 19 9.03 -0.75 4.51
N ASN A 20 9.35 0.50 4.87
CA ASN A 20 10.69 1.05 4.72
C ASN A 20 11.69 0.33 5.66
N LYS A 21 11.29 0.06 6.90
CA LYS A 21 12.10 -0.76 7.82
C LYS A 21 12.36 -2.15 7.25
N LEU A 22 11.36 -2.80 6.63
CA LEU A 22 11.54 -4.09 5.98
C LEU A 22 12.56 -4.02 4.84
N LYS A 23 12.50 -2.96 4.02
CA LYS A 23 13.49 -2.73 2.94
C LYS A 23 14.90 -2.57 3.49
N GLU A 24 15.07 -1.81 4.57
CA GLU A 24 16.36 -1.66 5.24
C GLU A 24 16.89 -2.98 5.81
N CYS A 25 16.04 -3.77 6.48
CA CYS A 25 16.41 -5.11 6.97
C CYS A 25 16.80 -6.05 5.82
N LEU A 26 16.14 -5.95 4.66
CA LEU A 26 16.48 -6.75 3.48
C LEU A 26 17.81 -6.33 2.85
N ALA A 27 18.14 -5.03 2.89
CA ALA A 27 19.39 -4.50 2.34
C ALA A 27 20.63 -4.82 3.19
N LYS A 28 20.44 -5.10 4.49
CA LYS A 28 21.53 -5.37 5.47
C LYS A 28 21.95 -6.85 5.58
N LYS A 29 21.40 -7.74 4.75
CA LYS A 29 21.60 -9.20 4.87
C LYS A 29 23.06 -9.64 4.71
N GLU A 30 23.81 -9.65 5.81
CA GLU A 30 25.04 -10.45 5.99
C GLU A 30 25.04 -11.26 7.30
N ASP A 31 24.18 -10.99 8.30
CA ASP A 31 24.23 -11.67 9.60
C ASP A 31 22.98 -12.49 9.98
N ALA A 32 23.20 -13.70 10.48
CA ALA A 32 22.18 -14.66 10.92
C ALA A 32 21.25 -14.16 12.05
N LYS A 33 21.57 -13.01 12.68
CA LYS A 33 20.72 -12.34 13.69
C LYS A 33 19.56 -11.54 13.09
N ASP A 34 19.61 -11.19 11.79
CA ASP A 34 18.58 -10.40 11.12
C ASP A 34 17.32 -11.23 10.76
N GLY A 35 17.39 -12.56 10.84
CA GLY A 35 16.27 -13.44 10.46
C GLY A 35 15.01 -13.26 11.32
N ASP A 36 15.19 -13.10 12.63
CA ASP A 36 14.08 -12.92 13.57
C ASP A 36 13.50 -11.51 13.50
N GLU A 37 14.34 -10.48 13.37
CA GLU A 37 13.87 -9.11 13.14
C GLU A 37 13.12 -9.01 11.80
N LEU A 38 13.65 -9.62 10.73
CA LEU A 38 13.00 -9.64 9.43
C LEU A 38 11.62 -10.33 9.49
N ARG A 39 11.52 -11.46 10.22
CA ARG A 39 10.26 -12.18 10.43
C ARG A 39 9.27 -11.34 11.23
N ALA A 40 9.73 -10.66 12.27
CA ALA A 40 8.90 -9.77 13.08
C ALA A 40 8.38 -8.58 12.27
N VAL A 41 9.25 -7.89 11.52
CA VAL A 41 8.88 -6.74 10.68
C VAL A 41 7.91 -7.18 9.56
N LYS A 42 8.11 -8.35 8.97
CA LYS A 42 7.15 -8.93 8.00
C LYS A 42 5.78 -9.19 8.62
N SER A 43 5.73 -9.79 9.81
CA SER A 43 4.47 -10.06 10.52
C SER A 43 3.73 -8.76 10.86
N GLN A 44 4.44 -7.73 11.32
CA GLN A 44 3.87 -6.41 11.57
C GLN A 44 3.32 -5.77 10.29
N LEU A 45 4.01 -5.94 9.15
CA LEU A 45 3.55 -5.40 7.87
C LEU A 45 2.24 -6.08 7.43
N GLN A 46 2.12 -7.39 7.63
CA GLN A 46 0.90 -8.16 7.33
C GLN A 46 -0.28 -7.74 8.22
N ASP A 47 -0.10 -7.61 9.54
CA ASP A 47 -1.15 -7.11 10.45
C ASP A 47 -1.62 -5.70 10.04
N LYS A 48 -0.69 -4.80 9.71
CA LYS A 48 -1.02 -3.45 9.26
C LYS A 48 -1.76 -3.43 7.93
N PHE A 49 -1.42 -4.34 7.02
CA PHE A 49 -2.14 -4.52 5.76
C PHE A 49 -3.60 -4.92 6.00
N LEU A 50 -3.83 -5.96 6.81
CA LEU A 50 -5.19 -6.42 7.14
C LEU A 50 -6.03 -5.31 7.76
N ARG A 51 -5.47 -4.53 8.68
CA ARG A 51 -6.18 -3.39 9.29
C ARG A 51 -6.47 -2.26 8.29
N LEU A 52 -5.63 -2.09 7.27
CA LEU A 52 -5.87 -1.13 6.18
C LEU A 52 -6.99 -1.60 5.26
N ASP A 53 -7.03 -2.89 4.94
CA ASP A 53 -8.09 -3.49 4.15
C ASP A 53 -9.44 -3.39 4.87
N GLU A 54 -9.50 -3.78 6.15
CA GLU A 54 -10.72 -3.67 6.96
C GLU A 54 -11.26 -2.23 7.04
N ILE A 55 -10.39 -1.22 7.20
CA ILE A 55 -10.85 0.16 7.29
C ILE A 55 -11.28 0.72 5.93
N GLN A 56 -10.63 0.28 4.85
CA GLN A 56 -11.01 0.65 3.50
C GLN A 56 -12.39 0.05 3.17
N ASN A 57 -12.61 -1.23 3.47
CA ASN A 57 -13.91 -1.89 3.29
C ASN A 57 -15.03 -1.20 4.08
N LYS A 58 -14.78 -0.82 5.34
CA LYS A 58 -15.75 -0.04 6.14
C LYS A 58 -16.07 1.33 5.54
N ILE A 59 -15.06 2.02 5.00
CA ILE A 59 -15.26 3.31 4.32
C ILE A 59 -16.12 3.12 3.07
N SER A 60 -15.81 2.12 2.24
CA SER A 60 -16.57 1.81 1.03
C SER A 60 -18.03 1.44 1.33
N SER A 61 -18.27 0.56 2.31
CA SER A 61 -19.64 0.20 2.72
C SER A 61 -20.45 1.42 3.18
N LEU A 62 -19.85 2.31 3.98
CA LEU A 62 -20.54 3.52 4.43
C LEU A 62 -20.83 4.51 3.31
N LEU A 63 -19.94 4.63 2.31
CA LEU A 63 -20.19 5.48 1.14
C LEU A 63 -21.34 4.93 0.30
N LEU A 64 -21.37 3.61 0.09
CA LEU A 64 -22.46 2.93 -0.62
C LEU A 64 -23.81 3.06 0.11
N GLU A 65 -23.80 3.05 1.45
CA GLU A 65 -25.00 3.24 2.27
C GLU A 65 -25.49 4.70 2.34
N ASN A 66 -24.58 5.69 2.26
CA ASN A 66 -24.93 7.09 2.53
C ASN A 66 -25.42 7.92 1.32
N ASN A 67 -25.41 7.39 0.09
CA ASN A 67 -25.84 8.15 -1.10
C ASN A 67 -25.27 9.58 -1.15
N GLU A 68 -23.96 9.74 -0.86
CA GLU A 68 -23.22 10.86 -1.46
C GLU A 68 -23.49 10.73 -2.97
N THR A 69 -23.93 11.82 -3.60
CA THR A 69 -24.51 11.75 -4.95
C THR A 69 -23.59 10.93 -5.84
N ALA A 70 -24.13 9.96 -6.60
CA ALA A 70 -23.32 9.04 -7.40
C ALA A 70 -22.25 9.76 -8.25
N ALA A 71 -22.50 11.03 -8.61
CA ALA A 71 -21.56 11.92 -9.28
C ALA A 71 -20.28 12.28 -8.46
N GLU A 72 -20.39 12.54 -7.16
CA GLU A 72 -19.23 12.84 -6.30
C GLU A 72 -18.38 11.58 -6.07
N TYR A 73 -19.03 10.43 -5.85
CA TYR A 73 -18.33 9.15 -5.79
C TYR A 73 -17.64 8.81 -7.11
N GLU A 74 -18.32 8.97 -8.24
CA GLU A 74 -17.77 8.71 -9.57
C GLU A 74 -16.58 9.63 -9.87
N SER A 75 -16.66 10.91 -9.49
CA SER A 75 -15.55 11.86 -9.66
C SER A 75 -14.34 11.49 -8.78
N ASP A 76 -14.55 11.13 -7.52
CA ASP A 76 -13.47 10.71 -6.61
C ASP A 76 -12.86 9.37 -7.07
N PHE A 77 -13.67 8.47 -7.60
CA PHE A 77 -13.24 7.19 -8.18
C PHE A 77 -12.42 7.40 -9.45
N GLN A 78 -12.89 8.22 -10.39
CA GLN A 78 -12.18 8.54 -11.63
C GLN A 78 -10.84 9.23 -11.34
N ALA A 79 -10.79 10.17 -10.40
CA ALA A 79 -9.54 10.79 -9.99
C ALA A 79 -8.54 9.77 -9.41
N ALA A 80 -9.01 8.77 -8.66
CA ALA A 80 -8.17 7.70 -8.15
C ALA A 80 -7.63 6.80 -9.28
N GLU A 81 -8.43 6.50 -10.30
CA GLU A 81 -7.98 5.77 -11.50
C GLU A 81 -6.96 6.58 -12.31
N ASP A 82 -7.15 7.89 -12.46
CA ASP A 82 -6.18 8.76 -13.15
C ASP A 82 -4.83 8.80 -12.41
N TYR A 83 -4.82 8.83 -11.07
CA TYR A 83 -3.59 8.72 -10.28
C TYR A 83 -2.94 7.33 -10.43
N ARG A 84 -3.73 6.28 -10.54
CA ARG A 84 -3.26 4.92 -10.75
C ARG A 84 -2.59 4.78 -12.11
N ASP A 85 -3.21 5.29 -13.16
CA ASP A 85 -2.67 5.26 -14.52
C ASP A 85 -1.35 6.03 -14.61
N ASN A 86 -1.28 7.22 -14.01
CA ASN A 86 -0.04 7.99 -13.89
C ASN A 86 1.06 7.23 -13.14
N PHE A 87 0.70 6.54 -12.05
CA PHE A 87 1.64 5.72 -11.30
C PHE A 87 2.14 4.52 -12.13
N LEU A 88 1.26 3.85 -12.87
CA LEU A 88 1.62 2.73 -13.74
C LEU A 88 2.51 3.16 -14.90
N GLU A 89 2.27 4.35 -15.47
CA GLU A 89 3.13 4.94 -16.48
C GLU A 89 4.53 5.23 -15.93
N LEU A 90 4.62 5.89 -14.77
CA LEU A 90 5.88 6.16 -14.09
C LEU A 90 6.62 4.86 -13.72
N LYS A 91 5.88 3.86 -13.25
CA LYS A 91 6.41 2.54 -12.94
C LYS A 91 6.96 1.87 -14.19
N SER A 92 6.24 1.89 -15.31
CA SER A 92 6.70 1.36 -16.60
C SER A 92 7.99 2.04 -17.08
N LYS A 93 8.08 3.37 -16.93
CA LYS A 93 9.31 4.13 -17.19
C LYS A 93 10.45 3.69 -16.29
N ILE A 94 10.20 3.54 -14.99
CA ILE A 94 11.18 3.06 -14.01
C ILE A 94 11.59 1.61 -14.30
N GLU A 95 10.68 0.71 -14.63
CA GLU A 95 10.97 -0.69 -14.97
C GLU A 95 11.74 -0.80 -16.29
N THR A 96 11.44 0.06 -17.27
CA THR A 96 12.24 0.18 -18.51
C THR A 96 13.66 0.64 -18.20
N LEU A 97 13.84 1.57 -17.25
CA LEU A 97 15.15 2.03 -16.77
C LEU A 97 15.85 0.99 -15.87
N LEU A 98 15.08 0.22 -15.09
CA LEU A 98 15.54 -0.77 -14.10
C LEU A 98 15.55 -2.21 -14.62
N ASN A 99 15.27 -2.45 -15.90
CA ASN A 99 15.49 -3.73 -16.58
C ASN A 99 16.99 -4.14 -16.62
N LYS A 100 17.82 -3.51 -15.80
CA LYS A 100 19.09 -4.07 -15.32
C LYS A 100 18.99 -4.88 -14.01
N ASP A 101 18.07 -4.67 -13.05
CA ASP A 101 18.21 -5.34 -11.73
C ASP A 101 16.97 -5.63 -10.82
N PHE A 102 15.75 -5.10 -11.00
CA PHE A 102 14.74 -5.13 -9.91
C PHE A 102 13.37 -5.81 -10.17
N GLY A 103 13.22 -6.58 -11.24
CA GLY A 103 11.91 -7.10 -11.71
C GLY A 103 11.14 -8.03 -10.75
N SER A 104 11.76 -8.64 -9.75
CA SER A 104 11.09 -9.60 -8.86
C SER A 104 10.39 -8.95 -7.65
N PHE A 105 10.90 -7.82 -7.16
CA PHE A 105 10.40 -7.16 -5.96
C PHE A 105 9.04 -6.46 -6.20
N TRP A 106 8.85 -5.90 -7.40
CA TRP A 106 7.65 -5.14 -7.76
C TRP A 106 6.43 -6.02 -8.05
N LYS A 107 6.64 -7.26 -8.49
CA LYS A 107 5.56 -8.24 -8.67
C LYS A 107 4.86 -8.59 -7.36
N VAL A 108 5.61 -8.67 -6.26
CA VAL A 108 5.07 -8.96 -4.92
C VAL A 108 4.30 -7.78 -4.36
N LEU A 109 4.80 -6.56 -4.55
CA LEU A 109 4.09 -5.32 -4.15
C LEU A 109 2.79 -5.12 -4.94
N GLN A 110 2.78 -5.48 -6.22
CA GLN A 110 1.60 -5.35 -7.09
C GLN A 110 0.46 -6.30 -6.69
N SER A 111 0.78 -7.50 -6.16
CA SER A 111 -0.22 -8.45 -5.63
C SER A 111 -0.80 -8.04 -4.27
N LEU A 112 -0.20 -7.05 -3.61
CA LEU A 112 -0.60 -6.55 -2.28
C LEU A 112 -1.33 -5.19 -2.36
N MET A 113 -1.57 -4.66 -3.56
CA MET A 113 -2.28 -3.39 -3.77
C MET A 113 -3.73 -3.59 -4.26
N TRP A 114 -4.24 -4.82 -4.18
CA TRP A 114 -5.64 -5.17 -4.44
C TRP A 114 -6.37 -5.30 -3.12
#